data_AF-N1WUE8-F1
#
_entry.id   AF-N1WUE8-F1
#
_cell.length_a   1.000
_cell.length_b   1.000
_cell.length_c   1.000
_cell.angle_alpha   90.00
_cell.angle_beta   90.00
_cell.angle_gamma   90.00
#
_symmetry.space_group_name_H-M   'P 1'
#
loop_
_entity.id
_entity.type
_entity.pdbx_description
1 polymer ?
#
loop_
_entity_poly.entity_id
_entity_poly.type
_entity_poly.pdbx_seq_one_letter_code
_entity_poly.pdbx_strand_id
1 'polypeptide(L)'
;MSISNFSINGSSINATVYQGRSRQFNFLVDEPHELGGQDLAANPVEYLLAGYAGCLNVVINLVAKELGVKIYDMKININGNIDAAKFLGYSDKTRAGFQSLDVDINFVTNATQESIDFLLKNVKKRCPIHDNLSNETPIHYHIHKSSYKEEVHA
;
A
#
# COMPACT_ATOMS: atom_id res chain seq x y z
N MET A 1 -2.08 -19.87 17.55
CA MET A 1 -1.55 -19.15 16.36
C MET A 1 -0.52 -18.15 16.83
N SER A 2 0.61 -18.02 16.14
CA SER A 2 1.65 -17.05 16.46
C SER A 2 1.38 -15.69 15.81
N ILE A 3 1.66 -14.61 16.53
CA ILE A 3 1.70 -13.27 15.95
C ILE A 3 2.89 -13.20 14.99
N SER A 4 2.66 -12.72 13.77
CA SER A 4 3.71 -12.47 12.78
C SER A 4 4.06 -10.99 12.80
N ASN A 5 5.35 -10.67 12.87
CA ASN A 5 5.84 -9.30 12.85
C ASN A 5 6.38 -8.94 11.46
N PHE A 6 6.02 -7.76 10.97
CA PHE A 6 6.49 -7.22 9.71
C PHE A 6 7.24 -5.91 9.99
N SER A 7 8.36 -5.70 9.32
CA SER A 7 9.16 -4.48 9.49
C SER A 7 9.82 -4.06 8.17
N ILE A 8 10.11 -2.76 8.11
CA ILE A 8 10.90 -2.09 7.09
C ILE A 8 11.94 -1.25 7.82
N ASN A 9 13.13 -1.16 7.25
CA ASN A 9 14.16 -0.20 7.68
C ASN A 9 14.60 0.61 6.47
N GLY A 10 15.03 1.84 6.68
CA GLY A 10 15.50 2.67 5.58
C GLY A 10 15.83 4.10 6.01
N SER A 11 16.23 4.90 5.05
CA SER A 11 16.66 6.28 5.26
C SER A 11 16.27 7.15 4.06
N SER A 12 16.07 8.44 4.33
CA SER A 12 16.01 9.46 3.28
C SER A 12 17.38 9.54 2.59
N ILE A 13 17.36 9.54 1.24
CA ILE A 13 18.52 9.87 0.41
C ILE A 13 18.53 11.38 0.16
N ASN A 14 17.37 11.95 -0.18
CA ASN A 14 17.15 13.38 -0.34
C ASN A 14 15.69 13.73 0.05
N ALA A 15 15.21 14.91 -0.34
CA ALA A 15 13.90 15.43 0.04
C ALA A 15 12.71 14.55 -0.39
N THR A 16 12.79 13.85 -1.53
CA THR A 16 11.70 13.03 -2.07
C THR A 16 12.05 11.55 -2.15
N VAL A 17 13.34 11.21 -2.28
CA VAL A 17 13.80 9.83 -2.42
C VAL A 17 14.06 9.20 -1.06
N TYR A 18 13.32 8.13 -0.77
CA TYR A 18 13.54 7.23 0.35
C TYR A 18 14.07 5.88 -0.13
N GLN A 19 15.10 5.35 0.54
CA GLN A 19 15.57 3.99 0.31
C GLN A 19 15.12 3.07 1.45
N GLY A 20 14.34 2.05 1.08
CA GLY A 20 13.79 1.07 2.01
C GLY A 20 14.35 -0.33 1.78
N ARG A 21 14.36 -1.11 2.86
CA ARG A 21 14.67 -2.54 2.86
C ARG A 21 13.62 -3.31 3.66
N SER A 22 13.02 -4.33 3.02
CA SER A 22 12.18 -5.33 3.68
C SER A 22 12.79 -6.72 3.49
N ARG A 23 13.27 -7.33 4.58
CA ARG A 23 14.07 -8.56 4.54
C ARG A 23 15.27 -8.44 3.57
N GLN A 24 15.32 -9.21 2.50
CA GLN A 24 16.36 -9.15 1.47
C GLN A 24 16.06 -8.19 0.31
N PHE A 25 14.88 -7.58 0.27
CA PHE A 25 14.45 -6.72 -0.84
C PHE A 25 14.77 -5.26 -0.56
N ASN A 26 15.48 -4.61 -1.47
CA ASN A 26 15.70 -3.17 -1.46
C ASN A 26 14.76 -2.51 -2.47
N PHE A 27 14.31 -1.31 -2.17
CA PHE A 27 13.48 -0.51 -3.08
C PHE A 27 13.69 0.98 -2.81
N LEU A 28 13.31 1.78 -3.80
CA LEU A 28 13.21 3.22 -3.68
C LEU A 28 11.74 3.60 -3.65
N VAL A 29 11.46 4.73 -3.01
CA VAL A 29 10.21 5.46 -3.13
C VAL A 29 10.61 6.88 -3.50
N ASP A 30 9.97 7.46 -4.51
CA ASP A 30 10.23 8.83 -4.96
C ASP A 30 8.90 9.55 -5.23
N GLU A 31 8.95 10.76 -5.76
CA GLU A 31 7.78 11.47 -6.25
C GLU A 31 7.95 11.79 -7.75
N PRO A 32 6.85 11.99 -8.49
CA PRO A 32 6.90 12.53 -9.85
C PRO A 32 7.54 13.92 -9.88
N HIS A 33 7.97 14.35 -11.07
CA HIS A 33 8.57 15.67 -11.27
C HIS A 33 7.65 16.82 -10.84
N GLU A 34 6.34 16.68 -11.03
CA GLU A 34 5.32 17.68 -10.67
C GLU A 34 5.22 17.90 -9.15
N LEU A 35 5.68 16.91 -8.36
CA LEU A 35 5.73 16.97 -6.90
C LEU A 35 7.17 17.18 -6.38
N GLY A 36 8.11 17.53 -7.27
CA GLY A 36 9.49 17.89 -6.92
C GLY A 36 10.45 16.71 -6.83
N GLY A 37 10.01 15.50 -7.21
CA GLY A 37 10.88 14.33 -7.27
C GLY A 37 11.55 14.15 -8.63
N GLN A 38 12.16 12.98 -8.81
CA GLN A 38 12.93 12.64 -10.01
C GLN A 38 12.31 11.48 -10.79
N ASP A 39 11.10 11.04 -10.40
CA ASP A 39 10.40 9.91 -11.01
C ASP A 39 11.26 8.63 -11.10
N LEU A 40 12.11 8.40 -10.08
CA LEU A 40 13.05 7.27 -10.06
C LEU A 40 12.40 5.96 -9.58
N ALA A 41 11.23 6.05 -8.96
CA ALA A 41 10.42 4.94 -8.46
C ALA A 41 8.97 5.39 -8.27
N ALA A 42 8.07 4.41 -8.14
CA ALA A 42 6.68 4.67 -7.76
C ALA A 42 6.59 5.48 -6.47
N ASN A 43 5.53 6.30 -6.38
CA ASN A 43 5.32 7.16 -5.23
C ASN A 43 4.73 6.41 -4.03
N PRO A 44 4.72 7.02 -2.83
CA PRO A 44 4.28 6.34 -1.61
C PRO A 44 2.84 5.79 -1.71
N VAL A 45 1.93 6.52 -2.35
CA VAL A 45 0.52 6.12 -2.43
C VAL A 45 0.28 5.06 -3.50
N GLU A 46 1.07 5.03 -4.57
CA GLU A 46 1.11 3.94 -5.55
C GLU A 46 1.65 2.65 -4.93
N TYR A 47 2.67 2.73 -4.07
CA TYR A 47 3.15 1.57 -3.31
C TYR A 47 2.06 1.00 -2.37
N LEU A 48 1.22 1.85 -1.79
CA LEU A 48 0.05 1.41 -1.03
C LEU A 48 -0.93 0.60 -1.91
N LEU A 49 -1.24 1.09 -3.12
CA LEU A 49 -2.11 0.39 -4.08
C LEU A 49 -1.49 -0.91 -4.58
N ALA A 50 -0.19 -0.92 -4.88
CA ALA A 50 0.55 -2.11 -5.28
C ALA A 50 0.52 -3.19 -4.17
N GLY A 51 0.72 -2.76 -2.92
CA GLY A 51 0.54 -3.61 -1.75
C GLY A 51 -0.88 -4.19 -1.69
N TYR A 52 -1.90 -3.34 -1.86
CA TYR A 52 -3.30 -3.77 -1.80
C TYR A 52 -3.65 -4.79 -2.89
N ALA A 53 -3.27 -4.53 -4.14
CA ALA A 53 -3.44 -5.48 -5.24
C ALA A 53 -2.74 -6.81 -4.95
N GLY A 54 -1.52 -6.77 -4.38
CA GLY A 54 -0.78 -7.95 -3.94
C GLY A 54 -1.51 -8.74 -2.84
N CYS A 55 -2.06 -8.05 -1.83
CA CYS A 55 -2.87 -8.69 -0.78
C CYS A 55 -4.10 -9.38 -1.35
N LEU A 56 -4.85 -8.69 -2.22
CA LEU A 56 -6.01 -9.26 -2.89
C LEU A 56 -5.62 -10.50 -3.67
N ASN A 57 -4.55 -10.44 -4.47
CA ASN A 57 -4.07 -11.59 -5.24
C ASN A 57 -3.80 -12.82 -4.34
N VAL A 58 -3.07 -12.63 -3.24
CA VAL A 58 -2.76 -13.73 -2.31
C VAL A 58 -4.03 -14.31 -1.67
N VAL A 59 -4.89 -13.45 -1.16
CA VAL A 59 -6.07 -13.89 -0.39
C VAL A 59 -7.15 -14.48 -1.30
N ILE A 60 -7.33 -13.94 -2.51
CA ILE A 60 -8.23 -14.51 -3.51
C ILE A 60 -7.80 -15.94 -3.85
N ASN A 61 -6.53 -16.18 -4.16
CA ASN A 61 -6.03 -17.52 -4.47
C ASN A 61 -6.18 -18.48 -3.28
N LEU A 62 -5.93 -18.00 -2.06
CA LEU A 62 -6.12 -18.78 -0.84
C LEU A 62 -7.58 -19.23 -0.68
N VAL A 63 -8.53 -18.29 -0.73
CA VAL A 63 -9.96 -18.57 -0.58
C VAL A 63 -10.48 -19.42 -1.75
N ALA A 64 -10.06 -19.14 -2.98
CA ALA A 64 -10.44 -19.93 -4.15
C ALA A 64 -10.08 -21.41 -3.97
N LYS A 65 -8.87 -21.69 -3.48
CA LYS A 65 -8.41 -23.05 -3.20
C LYS A 65 -9.26 -23.74 -2.14
N GLU A 66 -9.62 -23.05 -1.06
CA GLU A 66 -10.49 -23.58 -0.01
C GLU A 66 -11.90 -23.91 -0.52
N LEU A 67 -12.42 -23.13 -1.47
CA LEU A 67 -13.73 -23.31 -2.08
C LEU A 67 -13.73 -24.26 -3.29
N GLY A 68 -12.57 -24.78 -3.70
CA GLY A 68 -12.45 -25.60 -4.91
C GLY A 68 -12.70 -24.83 -6.21
N VAL A 69 -12.62 -23.50 -6.20
CA VAL A 69 -12.74 -22.63 -7.37
C VAL A 69 -11.43 -22.62 -8.14
N LYS A 70 -11.48 -22.86 -9.46
CA LYS A 70 -10.29 -22.77 -10.33
C LYS A 70 -10.23 -21.42 -11.01
N ILE A 71 -9.20 -20.64 -10.68
CA ILE A 71 -8.84 -19.39 -11.37
C ILE A 71 -7.78 -19.73 -12.41
N TYR A 72 -8.07 -19.45 -13.68
CA TYR A 72 -7.14 -19.65 -14.80
C TYR A 72 -6.33 -18.40 -15.13
N ASP A 73 -6.95 -17.23 -15.00
CA ASP A 73 -6.30 -15.92 -15.14
C ASP A 73 -6.97 -14.92 -14.19
N MET A 74 -6.20 -13.94 -13.72
CA MET A 74 -6.68 -12.88 -12.86
C MET A 74 -5.88 -11.59 -13.08
N LYS A 75 -6.59 -10.49 -13.31
CA LYS A 75 -6.01 -9.14 -13.39
C LYS A 75 -6.69 -8.24 -12.36
N ILE A 76 -5.88 -7.49 -11.62
CA ILE A 76 -6.33 -6.57 -10.58
C ILE A 76 -5.80 -5.19 -10.93
N ASN A 77 -6.70 -4.23 -11.13
CA ASN A 77 -6.37 -2.82 -11.30
C ASN A 77 -7.04 -2.04 -10.18
N ILE A 78 -6.32 -1.06 -9.62
CA ILE A 78 -6.85 -0.21 -8.55
C ILE A 78 -6.56 1.23 -8.92
N ASN A 79 -7.62 2.03 -9.00
CA ASN A 79 -7.54 3.47 -9.20
C ASN A 79 -7.99 4.17 -7.92
N GLY A 80 -7.34 5.29 -7.59
CA GLY A 80 -7.66 6.08 -6.42
C GLY A 80 -7.38 7.54 -6.65
N ASN A 81 -8.14 8.40 -5.97
CA ASN A 81 -7.98 9.84 -6.05
C ASN A 81 -7.67 10.45 -4.68
N ILE A 82 -6.80 11.45 -4.68
CA ILE A 82 -6.39 12.23 -3.50
C ILE A 82 -6.72 13.70 -3.75
N ASP A 83 -7.18 14.38 -2.71
CA ASP A 83 -7.29 15.83 -2.71
C ASP A 83 -5.96 16.44 -2.25
N ALA A 84 -5.16 16.91 -3.22
CA ALA A 84 -3.85 17.50 -2.94
C ALA A 84 -3.93 18.76 -2.06
N ALA A 85 -5.09 19.45 -2.00
CA ALA A 85 -5.23 20.66 -1.20
C ALA A 85 -5.00 20.39 0.31
N LYS A 86 -5.37 19.21 0.80
CA LYS A 86 -5.12 18.82 2.18
C LYS A 86 -3.65 18.53 2.45
N PHE A 87 -3.00 17.78 1.55
CA PHE A 87 -1.59 17.46 1.65
C PHE A 87 -0.71 18.72 1.59
N LEU A 88 -1.05 19.66 0.70
CA LEU A 88 -0.34 20.95 0.54
C LEU A 88 -0.68 21.97 1.63
N GLY A 89 -1.58 21.65 2.57
CA GLY A 89 -1.97 22.53 3.67
C GLY A 89 -2.87 23.70 3.27
N TYR A 90 -3.48 23.66 2.07
CA TYR A 90 -4.39 24.70 1.58
C TYR A 90 -5.83 24.53 2.08
N SER A 91 -6.23 23.33 2.52
CA SER A 91 -7.58 23.07 3.03
C SER A 91 -7.60 21.97 4.06
N ASP A 92 -8.47 22.07 5.06
CA ASP A 92 -8.68 21.02 6.06
C ASP A 92 -9.97 20.22 5.88
N LYS A 93 -10.74 20.47 4.80
CA LYS A 93 -12.09 19.92 4.60
C LYS A 93 -12.13 18.42 4.34
N THR A 94 -11.10 17.86 3.72
CA THR A 94 -11.00 16.45 3.32
C THR A 94 -9.88 15.75 4.07
N ARG A 95 -9.87 14.41 4.06
CA ARG A 95 -8.72 13.62 4.54
C ARG A 95 -7.59 13.68 3.51
N ALA A 96 -6.35 13.55 3.95
CA ALA A 96 -5.18 13.59 3.06
C ALA A 96 -5.00 12.31 2.22
N GLY A 97 -5.55 11.17 2.67
CA GLY A 97 -5.45 9.91 1.93
C GLY A 97 -6.43 9.82 0.76
N PHE A 98 -6.56 8.63 0.19
CA PHE A 98 -7.54 8.35 -0.86
C PHE A 98 -8.97 8.72 -0.40
N GLN A 99 -9.73 9.37 -1.29
CA GLN A 99 -11.15 9.69 -1.09
C GLN A 99 -12.04 8.52 -1.52
N SER A 100 -11.65 7.84 -2.59
CA SER A 100 -12.25 6.60 -3.08
C SER A 100 -11.20 5.73 -3.73
N LEU A 101 -11.46 4.42 -3.74
CA LEU A 101 -10.70 3.43 -4.49
C LEU A 101 -11.66 2.62 -5.35
N ASP A 102 -11.40 2.56 -6.64
CA ASP A 102 -12.08 1.69 -7.60
C ASP A 102 -11.19 0.47 -7.85
N VAL A 103 -11.69 -0.71 -7.49
CA VAL A 103 -10.95 -1.99 -7.57
C VAL A 103 -11.59 -2.87 -8.62
N ASP A 104 -10.95 -2.98 -9.77
CA ASP A 104 -11.38 -3.82 -10.89
C ASP A 104 -10.65 -5.16 -10.85
N ILE A 105 -11.40 -6.25 -10.66
CA ILE A 105 -10.87 -7.61 -10.66
C ILE A 105 -11.51 -8.37 -11.81
N ASN A 106 -10.69 -8.74 -12.79
CA ASN A 106 -11.11 -9.54 -13.94
C ASN A 106 -10.65 -10.98 -13.76
N PHE A 107 -11.58 -11.94 -13.86
CA PHE A 107 -11.34 -13.36 -13.71
C PHE A 107 -11.55 -14.13 -15.02
N VAL A 108 -10.73 -15.14 -15.25
CA VAL A 108 -11.08 -16.30 -16.08
C VAL A 108 -11.20 -17.49 -15.14
N THR A 109 -12.40 -18.05 -14.98
CA THR A 109 -12.71 -19.04 -13.92
C THR A 109 -13.86 -19.95 -14.34
N ASN A 110 -13.97 -21.12 -13.70
CA ASN A 110 -15.11 -22.02 -13.85
C ASN A 110 -16.22 -21.80 -12.78
N ALA A 111 -16.02 -20.83 -11.88
CA ALA A 111 -16.97 -20.54 -10.82
C ALA A 111 -18.24 -19.85 -11.33
N THR A 112 -19.35 -20.08 -10.64
CA THR A 112 -20.57 -19.30 -10.83
C THR A 112 -20.45 -17.92 -10.19
N GLN A 113 -21.32 -16.98 -10.55
CA GLN A 113 -21.31 -15.64 -9.96
C GLN A 113 -21.52 -15.69 -8.44
N GLU A 114 -22.41 -16.56 -7.96
CA GLU A 114 -22.67 -16.73 -6.53
C GLU A 114 -21.42 -17.22 -5.78
N SER A 115 -20.64 -18.09 -6.42
CA SER A 115 -19.38 -18.59 -5.87
C SER A 115 -18.33 -17.47 -5.81
N ILE A 116 -18.29 -16.59 -6.82
CA ILE A 116 -17.42 -15.41 -6.85
C ILE A 116 -17.83 -14.39 -5.78
N ASP A 117 -19.11 -14.11 -5.62
CA ASP A 117 -19.60 -13.19 -4.58
C ASP A 117 -19.28 -13.72 -3.19
N PHE A 118 -19.45 -15.03 -2.97
CA PHE A 118 -19.08 -15.69 -1.72
C PHE A 118 -17.56 -15.63 -1.48
N LEU A 119 -16.75 -15.87 -2.51
CA LEU A 119 -15.30 -15.74 -2.45
C LEU A 119 -14.91 -14.30 -2.05
N LEU A 120 -15.43 -13.28 -2.74
CA LEU A 120 -15.10 -11.89 -2.49
C LEU A 120 -15.51 -11.43 -1.08
N LYS A 121 -16.66 -11.91 -0.58
CA LYS A 121 -17.08 -11.68 0.81
C LYS A 121 -16.05 -12.22 1.81
N ASN A 122 -15.48 -13.39 1.55
CA ASN A 122 -14.44 -13.98 2.41
C ASN A 122 -13.10 -13.26 2.26
N VAL A 123 -12.75 -12.83 1.05
CA VAL A 123 -11.52 -12.06 0.79
C VAL A 123 -11.54 -10.73 1.54
N LYS A 124 -12.63 -9.96 1.47
CA LYS A 124 -12.76 -8.68 2.19
C LYS A 124 -12.61 -8.87 3.70
N LYS A 125 -13.13 -9.95 4.26
CA LYS A 125 -12.96 -10.27 5.69
C LYS A 125 -11.54 -10.67 6.10
N ARG A 126 -10.69 -11.06 5.15
CA ARG A 126 -9.40 -11.71 5.43
C ARG A 126 -8.19 -10.96 4.92
N CYS A 127 -8.32 -10.06 3.94
CA CYS A 127 -7.19 -9.29 3.43
C CYS A 127 -6.75 -8.23 4.44
N PRO A 128 -5.52 -8.34 5.01
CA PRO A 128 -5.07 -7.39 6.02
C PRO A 128 -4.97 -5.95 5.49
N ILE A 129 -4.67 -5.76 4.21
CA ILE A 129 -4.61 -4.40 3.65
C ILE A 129 -6.01 -3.83 3.43
N HIS A 130 -7.00 -4.63 3.02
CA HIS A 130 -8.39 -4.15 2.96
C HIS A 130 -8.85 -3.68 4.34
N ASP A 131 -8.53 -4.44 5.39
CA ASP A 131 -8.81 -4.08 6.78
C ASP A 131 -8.14 -2.76 7.18
N ASN A 132 -6.83 -2.61 6.95
CA ASN A 132 -6.09 -1.37 7.24
C ASN A 132 -6.57 -0.15 6.42
N LEU A 133 -7.16 -0.36 5.24
CA LEU A 133 -7.72 0.72 4.42
C LEU A 133 -9.14 1.09 4.83
N SER A 134 -9.87 0.15 5.43
CA SER A 134 -11.29 0.32 5.78
C SER A 134 -11.50 0.69 7.24
N ASN A 135 -10.46 0.54 8.08
CA ASN A 135 -10.51 0.77 9.51
C ASN A 135 -9.33 1.65 9.97
N GLU A 136 -9.47 2.26 11.15
CA GLU A 136 -8.38 3.01 11.78
C GLU A 136 -7.38 2.05 12.44
N THR A 137 -6.11 2.21 12.10
CA THR A 137 -5.00 1.51 12.75
C THR A 137 -4.26 2.48 13.67
N PRO A 138 -4.16 2.21 14.99
CA PRO A 138 -3.39 3.05 15.89
C PRO A 138 -1.91 3.12 15.49
N ILE A 139 -1.36 4.35 15.43
CA ILE A 139 0.05 4.59 15.08
C ILE A 139 0.73 5.29 16.26
N HIS A 140 1.85 4.72 16.71
CA HIS A 140 2.68 5.29 17.77
C HIS A 140 3.99 5.81 17.17
N TYR A 141 4.26 7.11 17.36
CA TYR A 141 5.48 7.76 16.86
C TYR A 141 6.53 7.85 17.96
N HIS A 142 7.76 7.41 17.65
CA HIS A 142 8.93 7.52 18.52
C HIS A 142 10.00 8.36 17.81
N ILE A 143 10.30 9.55 18.36
CA ILE A 143 11.20 10.52 17.73
C ILE A 143 12.49 10.60 18.54
N HIS A 144 13.62 10.34 17.88
CA HIS A 144 14.96 10.46 18.44
C HIS A 144 15.74 11.57 17.70
N LYS A 145 16.40 12.45 18.43
CA LYS A 145 17.19 13.56 17.86
C LYS A 145 18.65 13.45 18.30
N SER A 146 19.56 13.73 17.39
CA SER A 146 20.99 13.93 17.68
C SER A 146 21.45 15.22 17.00
N SER A 147 22.40 15.92 17.63
CA SER A 147 22.97 17.16 17.10
C SER A 147 24.18 16.82 16.22
N TYR A 148 24.28 17.45 15.05
CA TYR A 148 25.51 17.44 14.27
C TYR A 148 26.53 18.37 14.97
N LYS A 149 27.73 17.88 15.25
CA LYS A 149 28.84 18.74 15.67
C LYS A 149 29.57 19.19 14.42
N GLU A 150 29.41 20.45 14.04
CA GLU A 150 30.28 21.06 13.03
C GLU A 150 31.70 21.10 13.59
N GLU A 151 32.64 20.40 12.94
CA GLU A 151 34.06 20.58 13.21
C GLU A 151 34.44 21.98 12.71
N VAL A 152 34.60 22.91 13.65
CA VAL A 152 35.14 24.23 13.37
C VAL A 152 36.62 24.04 13.04
N HIS A 153 36.94 23.98 11.74
CA HIS A 153 38.31 24.15 11.29
C HIS A 153 38.69 25.64 11.49
N ALA A 154 39.51 25.88 12.52
CA ALA A 154 40.18 27.15 12.78
C ALA A 154 41.32 27.40 11.78
#